data_AF-A0A8C2NK93-F1
#
_entry.id   AF-A0A8C2NK93-F1
#
_cell.length_a   1.000
_cell.length_b   1.000
_cell.length_c   1.000
_cell.angle_alpha   90.00
_cell.angle_beta   90.00
_cell.angle_gamma   90.00
#
_symmetry.space_group_name_H-M   'P 1'
#
loop_
_entity.id
_entity.type
_entity.pdbx_description
1 polymer ?
#
loop_
_entity_poly.entity_id
_entity_poly.type
_entity_poly.pdbx_seq_one_letter_code
_entity_poly.pdbx_strand_id
1 'polypeptide(L)'
;RPAAFPGGTRGPSSTGPGRPPPRPLQPPHPQNQAHGKGGHRGGKSSSSAAAAAASSSASCSRRLGRVLNFLFYLALVAAAAFSGWCVHHVLEEVQHVRRSHQDFSRQREELGQGFSLWLTSGFWLQVQSLQATFGTFESLVRSSQHKHDLTEKAVKQGESEINRISEVLQKLQNEILKDLSDGIHVVKDARERDFTSLENTVEERLTELTKSINDNIAIFTDVQKRSQKEINDVKAKVASLEDSEGYKQDLKALKEVVKEIQTSVKSKEKDMEALRSTIQTMESDVYTEVKELVSLKQEQQRFKEAADSEHHTLQALTEKILRAEESAAHLPEEIRRLEEELGQLKAAALRPEEDGAFRPSEAFETLQKESQGLDSRLQSSVEDGVQAARAAWARQGESLEALRIQSEEQARRLAELQERVAGLGPTADAEGGLAGTVRGLGEAQLSLAGDLKRRMAELPGAVEALQKVQEQVHTLLGREATAAPPQDLLDRLSSLDNLRASVGQVESDLKTLRTAVDSLVAYSVKIETNENNLESAKGLLEDLRNDLDRLFVKVEKIHEKV
;
A
#
# COMPACT_ATOMS: atom_id res chain seq x y z
N ARG A 1 -44.11 9.05 3.04
CA ARG A 1 -43.96 10.41 2.42
C ARG A 1 -42.46 10.68 2.26
N PRO A 2 -42.00 11.43 1.23
CA PRO A 2 -40.69 11.15 0.63
C PRO A 2 -39.65 12.31 0.70
N ALA A 3 -38.51 12.05 0.05
CA ALA A 3 -37.41 12.97 -0.31
C ALA A 3 -36.37 13.28 0.79
N ALA A 4 -35.11 13.59 0.48
CA ALA A 4 -34.48 13.81 -0.84
C ALA A 4 -33.04 13.26 -0.94
N PHE A 5 -32.58 12.99 -2.17
CA PHE A 5 -31.15 12.98 -2.51
C PHE A 5 -30.59 14.41 -2.52
N PRO A 6 -29.25 14.58 -2.51
CA PRO A 6 -28.64 15.04 -3.77
C PRO A 6 -27.38 14.26 -4.16
N GLY A 7 -27.26 13.95 -5.46
CA GLY A 7 -25.97 13.67 -6.09
C GLY A 7 -25.29 14.98 -6.54
N GLY A 8 -23.96 15.00 -6.58
CA GLY A 8 -23.19 16.22 -6.85
C GLY A 8 -21.84 15.96 -7.51
N THR A 9 -21.84 15.44 -8.74
CA THR A 9 -20.61 15.26 -9.53
C THR A 9 -20.10 16.60 -10.08
N ARG A 10 -18.85 16.94 -9.74
CA ARG A 10 -18.04 17.94 -10.48
C ARG A 10 -16.62 17.41 -10.65
N GLY A 11 -16.20 17.23 -11.89
CA GLY A 11 -14.81 16.92 -12.24
C GLY A 11 -13.91 18.16 -12.16
N PRO A 12 -12.59 17.99 -12.00
CA PRO A 12 -11.64 19.09 -12.04
C PRO A 12 -11.51 19.64 -13.46
N SER A 13 -11.74 20.93 -13.64
CA SER A 13 -11.48 21.64 -14.89
C SER A 13 -9.98 21.91 -15.05
N SER A 14 -9.37 21.35 -16.09
CA SER A 14 -7.96 21.61 -16.43
C SER A 14 -7.79 23.01 -17.03
N THR A 15 -6.98 23.84 -16.38
CA THR A 15 -6.47 25.11 -16.95
C THR A 15 -4.98 24.94 -17.30
N GLY A 16 -4.66 25.08 -18.58
CA GLY A 16 -3.28 24.95 -19.08
C GLY A 16 -2.39 26.15 -18.72
N PRO A 17 -1.06 25.99 -18.72
CA PRO A 17 -0.12 27.04 -18.37
C PRO A 17 -0.10 28.18 -19.41
N GLY A 18 -0.14 29.43 -18.93
CA GLY A 18 -0.10 30.62 -19.77
C GLY A 18 1.27 30.85 -20.42
N ARG A 19 1.25 31.22 -21.71
CA ARG A 19 2.44 31.56 -22.52
C ARG A 19 2.93 32.99 -22.19
N PRO A 20 4.25 33.23 -22.05
CA PRO A 20 4.77 34.56 -21.68
C PRO A 20 4.74 35.58 -22.83
N PRO A 21 4.62 36.89 -22.52
CA PRO A 21 4.75 37.98 -23.50
C PRO A 21 6.23 38.28 -23.88
N PRO A 22 6.49 38.98 -25.01
CA PRO A 22 7.82 39.06 -25.62
C PRO A 22 8.71 40.21 -25.12
N ARG A 23 10.03 40.07 -25.35
CA ARG A 23 11.03 41.15 -25.24
C ARG A 23 11.21 41.91 -26.56
N PRO A 24 11.53 43.22 -26.52
CA PRO A 24 12.35 43.90 -27.53
C PRO A 24 13.86 43.71 -27.29
N LEU A 25 14.68 44.00 -28.32
CA LEU A 25 16.15 43.94 -28.34
C LEU A 25 16.75 45.35 -28.07
N GLN A 26 17.79 45.52 -27.24
CA GLN A 26 19.25 45.63 -27.56
C GLN A 26 19.65 46.69 -28.62
N PRO A 27 20.91 47.21 -28.65
CA PRO A 27 21.97 47.42 -27.62
C PRO A 27 22.50 48.90 -27.71
N PRO A 28 23.74 49.32 -27.35
CA PRO A 28 24.83 48.66 -26.62
C PRO A 28 25.48 49.45 -25.45
N HIS A 29 26.34 48.74 -24.73
CA HIS A 29 27.37 49.25 -23.81
C HIS A 29 28.58 49.83 -24.63
N PRO A 30 29.51 50.62 -24.04
CA PRO A 30 30.44 50.08 -23.03
C PRO A 30 30.73 50.97 -21.83
N GLN A 31 31.21 50.31 -20.77
CA GLN A 31 31.75 50.90 -19.55
C GLN A 31 33.18 50.39 -19.38
N ASN A 32 34.16 51.28 -19.20
CA ASN A 32 35.35 50.94 -18.41
C ASN A 32 36.12 52.18 -17.93
N GLN A 33 36.76 52.06 -16.77
CA GLN A 33 37.70 53.05 -16.22
C GLN A 33 39.09 52.42 -16.12
N ALA A 34 40.15 53.17 -16.45
CA ALA A 34 41.50 52.87 -16.00
C ALA A 34 42.38 54.13 -16.05
N HIS A 35 43.28 54.26 -15.05
CA HIS A 35 44.48 55.12 -14.95
C HIS A 35 44.67 56.25 -16.00
N GLY A 36 44.75 57.54 -15.64
CA GLY A 36 45.53 58.12 -14.55
C GLY A 36 46.82 58.81 -15.06
N LYS A 37 47.38 59.74 -14.26
CA LYS A 37 48.69 60.43 -14.42
C LYS A 37 48.73 61.58 -15.46
N GLY A 38 49.33 62.70 -15.05
CA GLY A 38 49.74 63.81 -15.93
C GLY A 38 49.02 65.13 -15.68
N GLY A 39 49.73 66.11 -15.12
CA GLY A 39 49.30 67.51 -15.10
C GLY A 39 50.52 68.42 -15.18
N HIS A 40 50.33 69.70 -15.55
CA HIS A 40 51.18 70.83 -15.15
C HIS A 40 50.67 72.17 -15.72
N ARG A 41 51.23 73.26 -15.13
CA ARG A 41 51.02 74.69 -15.41
C ARG A 41 49.65 75.26 -14.98
N GLY A 42 49.61 76.34 -14.18
CA GLY A 42 50.75 76.95 -13.46
C GLY A 42 50.43 78.26 -12.74
N GLY A 43 50.76 78.33 -11.44
CA GLY A 43 50.90 79.58 -10.67
C GLY A 43 52.37 79.94 -10.45
N LYS A 44 52.66 81.22 -10.18
CA LYS A 44 54.01 81.76 -9.94
C LYS A 44 54.06 82.50 -8.59
N SER A 45 55.29 82.72 -8.09
CA SER A 45 55.67 83.58 -6.94
C SER A 45 55.25 83.08 -5.54
N SER A 46 56.02 83.33 -4.46
CA SER A 46 57.45 83.69 -4.34
C SER A 46 57.95 83.71 -2.88
N SER A 47 59.04 82.98 -2.57
CA SER A 47 59.96 83.22 -1.43
C SER A 47 61.06 82.13 -1.44
N SER A 48 62.27 82.41 -1.94
CA SER A 48 63.46 82.79 -1.14
C SER A 48 63.99 81.71 -0.19
N ALA A 49 65.06 81.01 -0.61
CA ALA A 49 65.86 80.09 0.21
C ALA A 49 67.23 80.72 0.57
N ALA A 50 67.99 80.11 1.48
CA ALA A 50 69.10 80.76 2.19
C ALA A 50 70.52 80.34 1.75
N ALA A 51 71.44 81.32 1.90
CA ALA A 51 72.84 81.24 2.36
C ALA A 51 73.88 80.26 1.75
N ALA A 52 75.09 80.83 1.51
CA ALA A 52 76.42 80.18 1.42
C ALA A 52 76.67 79.20 0.25
N ALA A 53 77.89 78.98 -0.25
CA ALA A 53 79.17 79.73 -0.28
C ALA A 53 80.10 79.05 -1.34
N ALA A 54 81.24 79.58 -1.80
CA ALA A 54 81.94 80.84 -1.50
C ALA A 54 82.17 81.63 -2.83
N SER A 55 83.30 82.21 -3.24
CA SER A 55 84.69 82.34 -2.74
C SER A 55 85.32 83.69 -3.19
N SER A 56 86.63 83.89 -2.96
CA SER A 56 87.32 85.18 -3.18
C SER A 56 88.55 85.06 -4.09
N SER A 57 88.88 86.10 -4.89
CA SER A 57 90.12 86.90 -4.73
C SER A 57 90.44 87.87 -5.88
N ALA A 58 91.06 89.01 -5.52
CA ALA A 58 91.98 89.86 -6.32
C ALA A 58 91.43 90.64 -7.57
N SER A 59 91.92 91.84 -7.90
CA SER A 59 92.68 92.84 -7.12
C SER A 59 92.67 94.25 -7.75
N CYS A 60 92.81 95.26 -6.88
CA CYS A 60 93.20 96.67 -7.08
C CYS A 60 93.46 97.28 -8.48
N SER A 61 92.91 98.48 -8.71
CA SER A 61 93.71 99.64 -9.14
C SER A 61 93.10 100.99 -8.72
N ARG A 62 93.80 101.77 -7.88
CA ARG A 62 93.33 103.05 -7.33
C ARG A 62 93.83 104.26 -8.16
N ARG A 63 93.21 104.58 -9.31
CA ARG A 63 93.52 105.83 -10.06
C ARG A 63 92.33 106.67 -10.56
N LEU A 64 91.10 106.13 -10.66
CA LEU A 64 90.00 106.84 -11.35
C LEU A 64 89.48 108.10 -10.61
N GLY A 65 89.48 108.11 -9.28
CA GLY A 65 88.81 109.14 -8.47
C GLY A 65 89.35 110.57 -8.60
N ARG A 66 90.57 110.78 -9.13
CA ARG A 66 91.08 112.13 -9.44
C ARG A 66 90.64 112.64 -10.81
N VAL A 67 90.46 111.75 -11.80
CA VAL A 67 90.07 112.13 -13.17
C VAL A 67 88.62 112.64 -13.19
N LEU A 68 87.71 111.97 -12.48
CA LEU A 68 86.30 112.37 -12.38
C LEU A 68 86.11 113.79 -11.79
N ASN A 69 86.93 114.18 -10.80
CA ASN A 69 86.84 115.50 -10.21
C ASN A 69 87.32 116.60 -11.18
N PHE A 70 88.42 116.35 -11.91
CA PHE A 70 88.90 117.27 -12.97
C PHE A 70 87.86 117.43 -14.10
N LEU A 71 87.19 116.35 -14.51
CA LEU A 71 86.13 116.41 -15.52
C LEU A 71 84.93 117.27 -15.06
N PHE A 72 84.56 117.21 -13.78
CA PHE A 72 83.45 118.00 -13.24
C PHE A 72 83.74 119.51 -13.24
N TYR A 73 84.94 119.94 -12.82
CA TYR A 73 85.34 121.34 -12.90
C TYR A 73 85.52 121.82 -14.35
N LEU A 74 86.03 120.98 -15.25
CA LEU A 74 86.15 121.30 -16.67
C LEU A 74 84.76 121.55 -17.32
N ALA A 75 83.76 120.74 -16.97
CA ALA A 75 82.39 120.92 -17.44
C ALA A 75 81.75 122.24 -16.94
N LEU A 76 81.99 122.62 -15.68
CA LEU A 76 81.51 123.89 -15.12
C LEU A 76 82.15 125.11 -15.80
N VAL A 77 83.46 125.06 -16.06
CA VAL A 77 84.17 126.15 -16.78
C VAL A 77 83.69 126.25 -18.23
N ALA A 78 83.47 125.12 -18.92
CA ALA A 78 82.93 125.10 -20.28
C ALA A 78 81.50 125.69 -20.34
N ALA A 79 80.63 125.35 -19.38
CA ALA A 79 79.27 125.89 -19.30
C ALA A 79 79.27 127.41 -19.07
N ALA A 80 80.14 127.93 -18.20
CA ALA A 80 80.30 129.36 -17.97
C ALA A 80 80.84 130.11 -19.20
N ALA A 81 81.82 129.55 -19.90
CA ALA A 81 82.35 130.15 -21.14
C ALA A 81 81.27 130.20 -22.24
N PHE A 82 80.47 129.14 -22.38
CA PHE A 82 79.41 129.07 -23.38
C PHE A 82 78.27 130.06 -23.11
N SER A 83 77.90 130.28 -21.84
CA SER A 83 76.89 131.29 -21.48
C SER A 83 77.37 132.73 -21.74
N GLY A 84 78.66 133.02 -21.51
CA GLY A 84 79.26 134.30 -21.89
C GLY A 84 79.27 134.55 -23.40
N TRP A 85 79.64 133.53 -24.19
CA TRP A 85 79.67 133.61 -25.66
C TRP A 85 78.30 133.94 -26.26
N CYS A 86 77.24 133.25 -25.80
CA CYS A 86 75.89 133.46 -26.32
C CYS A 86 75.36 134.88 -26.06
N VAL A 87 75.72 135.50 -24.92
CA VAL A 87 75.31 136.88 -24.61
C VAL A 87 76.08 137.91 -25.44
N HIS A 88 77.36 137.67 -25.75
CA HIS A 88 78.16 138.59 -26.56
C HIS A 88 77.70 138.61 -28.03
N HIS A 89 77.54 137.43 -28.64
CA HIS A 89 77.19 137.28 -30.05
C HIS A 89 75.83 137.90 -30.42
N VAL A 90 74.85 137.83 -29.52
CA VAL A 90 73.52 138.46 -29.70
C VAL A 90 73.59 139.99 -29.56
N LEU A 91 74.58 140.52 -28.84
CA LEU A 91 74.76 141.96 -28.64
C LEU A 91 75.53 142.63 -29.79
N GLU A 92 76.43 141.92 -30.47
CA GLU A 92 77.16 142.42 -31.63
C GLU A 92 76.25 142.60 -32.86
N GLU A 93 75.43 141.60 -33.20
CA GLU A 93 74.52 141.65 -34.35
C GLU A 93 73.52 142.82 -34.26
N VAL A 94 72.93 143.04 -33.08
CA VAL A 94 71.98 144.14 -32.82
C VAL A 94 72.64 145.52 -32.95
N GLN A 95 73.95 145.65 -32.67
CA GLN A 95 74.69 146.90 -32.91
C GLN A 95 75.13 147.09 -34.36
N HIS A 96 75.37 146.00 -35.11
CA HIS A 96 75.73 146.09 -36.52
C HIS A 96 74.54 146.54 -37.38
N VAL A 97 73.37 145.92 -37.21
CA VAL A 97 72.12 146.29 -37.91
C VAL A 97 71.77 147.77 -37.69
N ARG A 98 71.98 148.30 -36.47
CA ARG A 98 71.62 149.68 -36.11
C ARG A 98 72.49 150.76 -36.77
N ARG A 99 73.66 150.43 -37.34
CA ARG A 99 74.52 151.39 -38.05
C ARG A 99 74.24 151.48 -39.55
N SER A 100 73.90 150.37 -40.20
CA SER A 100 73.64 150.32 -41.66
C SER A 100 72.44 151.16 -42.14
N HIS A 101 71.61 151.67 -41.21
CA HIS A 101 70.36 152.37 -41.53
C HIS A 101 70.48 153.91 -41.61
N GLN A 102 71.68 154.49 -41.49
CA GLN A 102 71.86 155.95 -41.60
C GLN A 102 72.18 156.44 -43.02
N ASP A 103 72.90 155.67 -43.84
CA ASP A 103 73.32 156.09 -45.19
C ASP A 103 72.16 156.16 -46.20
N PHE A 104 71.11 155.36 -46.01
CA PHE A 104 69.90 155.37 -46.86
C PHE A 104 69.09 156.68 -46.82
N SER A 105 69.40 157.60 -45.90
CA SER A 105 68.67 158.85 -45.73
C SER A 105 68.93 159.90 -46.82
N ARG A 106 70.06 159.83 -47.53
CA ARG A 106 70.45 160.82 -48.56
C ARG A 106 70.05 160.48 -50.00
N GLN A 107 69.59 159.26 -50.28
CA GLN A 107 69.15 158.86 -51.63
C GLN A 107 67.66 159.15 -51.90
N ARG A 108 67.00 159.90 -51.01
CA ARG A 108 65.53 160.01 -50.93
C ARG A 108 64.92 161.21 -51.66
N GLU A 109 65.73 162.11 -52.22
CA GLU A 109 65.23 163.38 -52.80
C GLU A 109 65.10 163.35 -54.33
N GLU A 110 65.85 162.50 -55.05
CA GLU A 110 65.87 162.52 -56.53
C GLU A 110 64.90 161.53 -57.20
N LEU A 111 64.51 160.43 -56.53
CA LEU A 111 63.58 159.42 -57.09
C LEU A 111 62.09 159.71 -56.83
N GLY A 112 61.77 160.72 -56.02
CA GLY A 112 60.39 161.10 -55.66
C GLY A 112 59.52 161.52 -56.85
N GLN A 113 60.12 161.95 -57.96
CA GLN A 113 59.39 162.40 -59.16
C GLN A 113 59.05 161.25 -60.13
N GLY A 114 59.72 160.09 -60.03
CA GLY A 114 59.42 158.92 -60.88
C GLY A 114 58.41 157.94 -60.28
N PHE A 115 58.41 157.78 -58.95
CA PHE A 115 57.69 156.70 -58.25
C PHE A 115 56.15 156.77 -58.41
N SER A 116 55.59 157.98 -58.56
CA SER A 116 54.14 158.19 -58.66
C SER A 116 53.51 157.56 -59.92
N LEU A 117 54.24 157.51 -61.04
CA LEU A 117 53.70 157.03 -62.32
C LEU A 117 53.67 155.50 -62.44
N TRP A 118 54.50 154.78 -61.67
CA TRP A 118 54.57 153.32 -61.68
C TRP A 118 53.53 152.66 -60.75
N LEU A 119 53.26 153.30 -59.60
CA LEU A 119 52.41 152.75 -58.54
C LEU A 119 50.97 152.40 -58.97
N THR A 120 50.40 153.12 -59.92
CA THR A 120 48.97 153.01 -60.29
C THR A 120 48.61 151.78 -61.11
N SER A 121 49.58 151.14 -61.80
CA SER A 121 49.30 149.97 -62.66
C SER A 121 49.68 148.62 -62.03
N GLY A 122 50.74 148.56 -61.22
CA GLY A 122 51.25 147.27 -60.71
C GLY A 122 50.37 146.61 -59.62
N PHE A 123 49.76 147.42 -58.75
CA PHE A 123 49.07 146.92 -57.55
C PHE A 123 47.81 146.08 -57.84
N TRP A 124 47.04 146.44 -58.88
CA TRP A 124 45.72 145.85 -59.14
C TRP A 124 45.77 144.36 -59.51
N LEU A 125 46.77 143.91 -60.28
CA LEU A 125 46.91 142.48 -60.63
C LEU A 125 47.21 141.62 -59.39
N GLN A 126 48.00 142.13 -58.45
CA GLN A 126 48.42 141.37 -57.28
C GLN A 126 47.26 141.11 -56.32
N VAL A 127 46.39 142.11 -56.10
CA VAL A 127 45.17 141.97 -55.28
C VAL A 127 44.24 140.91 -55.86
N GLN A 128 44.04 140.90 -57.18
CA GLN A 128 43.12 139.97 -57.83
C GLN A 128 43.58 138.50 -57.73
N SER A 129 44.89 138.25 -57.80
CA SER A 129 45.44 136.89 -57.61
C SER A 129 45.35 136.40 -56.16
N LEU A 130 45.54 137.30 -55.18
CA LEU A 130 45.33 137.02 -53.75
C LEU A 130 43.87 136.74 -53.41
N GLN A 131 42.93 137.48 -54.00
CA GLN A 131 41.50 137.24 -53.83
C GLN A 131 41.08 135.86 -54.37
N ALA A 132 41.65 135.43 -55.50
CA ALA A 132 41.39 134.12 -56.07
C ALA A 132 41.91 132.97 -55.16
N THR A 133 43.15 133.08 -54.66
CA THR A 133 43.70 132.04 -53.76
C THR A 133 42.96 131.97 -52.43
N PHE A 134 42.54 133.12 -51.87
CA PHE A 134 41.72 133.17 -50.66
C PHE A 134 40.35 132.48 -50.87
N GLY A 135 39.71 132.68 -52.03
CA GLY A 135 38.46 132.01 -52.38
C GLY A 135 38.60 130.48 -52.46
N THR A 136 39.68 129.97 -53.07
CA THR A 136 39.98 128.52 -53.03
C THR A 136 40.29 128.01 -51.62
N PHE A 137 40.94 128.81 -50.77
CA PHE A 137 41.24 128.41 -49.39
C PHE A 137 39.98 128.36 -48.53
N GLU A 138 39.09 129.36 -48.62
CA GLU A 138 37.79 129.36 -47.94
C GLU A 138 36.92 128.17 -48.40
N SER A 139 36.90 127.88 -49.70
CA SER A 139 36.23 126.70 -50.25
C SER A 139 36.81 125.38 -49.71
N LEU A 140 38.14 125.29 -49.55
CA LEU A 140 38.81 124.11 -49.00
C LEU A 140 38.51 123.96 -47.50
N VAL A 141 38.51 125.05 -46.73
CA VAL A 141 38.12 125.06 -45.31
C VAL A 141 36.65 124.64 -45.15
N ARG A 142 35.71 125.22 -45.92
CA ARG A 142 34.30 124.80 -45.92
C ARG A 142 34.11 123.34 -46.32
N SER A 143 34.85 122.84 -47.32
CA SER A 143 34.80 121.44 -47.72
C SER A 143 35.37 120.51 -46.64
N SER A 144 36.47 120.90 -45.99
CA SER A 144 37.08 120.16 -44.88
C SER A 144 36.17 120.13 -43.66
N GLN A 145 35.54 121.25 -43.31
CA GLN A 145 34.60 121.35 -42.20
C GLN A 145 33.33 120.54 -42.46
N HIS A 146 32.76 120.58 -43.68
CA HIS A 146 31.63 119.73 -44.04
C HIS A 146 31.98 118.23 -44.03
N LYS A 147 33.21 117.86 -44.43
CA LYS A 147 33.70 116.48 -44.27
C LYS A 147 33.84 116.09 -42.81
N HIS A 148 34.34 117.00 -41.95
CA HIS A 148 34.38 116.80 -40.51
C HIS A 148 32.98 116.58 -39.93
N ASP A 149 31.99 117.43 -40.24
CA ASP A 149 30.59 117.28 -39.81
C ASP A 149 30.00 115.91 -40.22
N LEU A 150 30.30 115.44 -41.43
CA LEU A 150 29.86 114.13 -41.93
C LEU A 150 30.55 112.98 -41.18
N THR A 151 31.86 113.07 -40.93
CA THR A 151 32.56 112.08 -40.11
C THR A 151 32.11 112.10 -38.65
N GLU A 152 31.80 113.26 -38.07
CA GLU A 152 31.31 113.39 -36.69
C GLU A 152 29.90 112.77 -36.56
N LYS A 153 29.03 112.96 -37.55
CA LYS A 153 27.72 112.31 -37.61
C LYS A 153 27.85 110.80 -37.77
N ALA A 154 28.75 110.32 -38.63
CA ALA A 154 29.02 108.89 -38.79
C ALA A 154 29.64 108.26 -37.53
N VAL A 155 30.52 108.98 -36.82
CA VAL A 155 31.09 108.55 -35.54
C VAL A 155 30.01 108.52 -34.46
N LYS A 156 29.19 109.57 -34.30
CA LYS A 156 28.08 109.58 -33.33
C LYS A 156 27.03 108.52 -33.61
N GLN A 157 26.74 108.23 -34.87
CA GLN A 157 25.92 107.09 -35.25
C GLN A 157 26.61 105.78 -34.85
N GLY A 158 27.88 105.60 -35.18
CA GLY A 158 28.68 104.44 -34.78
C GLY A 158 28.77 104.24 -33.28
N GLU A 159 28.93 105.30 -32.49
CA GLU A 159 28.86 105.30 -31.02
C GLU A 159 27.47 104.86 -30.54
N SER A 160 26.39 105.36 -31.15
CA SER A 160 25.03 104.93 -30.80
C SER A 160 24.75 103.47 -31.17
N GLU A 161 25.30 102.98 -32.28
CA GLU A 161 25.21 101.57 -32.70
C GLU A 161 26.08 100.66 -31.82
N ILE A 162 27.29 101.07 -31.45
CA ILE A 162 28.16 100.38 -30.50
C ILE A 162 27.52 100.33 -29.11
N ASN A 163 26.91 101.42 -28.64
CA ASN A 163 26.18 101.45 -27.37
C ASN A 163 24.96 100.52 -27.40
N ARG A 164 24.20 100.50 -28.51
CA ARG A 164 23.07 99.58 -28.71
C ARG A 164 23.52 98.12 -28.83
N ILE A 165 24.66 97.85 -29.47
CA ILE A 165 25.27 96.51 -29.53
C ILE A 165 25.76 96.10 -28.13
N SER A 166 26.34 97.01 -27.37
CA SER A 166 26.76 96.78 -25.98
C SER A 166 25.56 96.47 -25.07
N GLU A 167 24.46 97.23 -25.20
CA GLU A 167 23.19 96.96 -24.50
C GLU A 167 22.62 95.58 -24.88
N VAL A 168 22.59 95.23 -26.18
CA VAL A 168 22.11 93.93 -26.66
C VAL A 168 23.03 92.79 -26.19
N LEU A 169 24.35 92.97 -26.17
CA LEU A 169 25.31 91.98 -25.67
C LEU A 169 25.23 91.82 -24.15
N GLN A 170 25.09 92.91 -23.39
CA GLN A 170 24.90 92.87 -21.94
C GLN A 170 23.55 92.23 -21.59
N LYS A 171 22.48 92.56 -22.33
CA LYS A 171 21.19 91.90 -22.19
C LYS A 171 21.30 90.42 -22.51
N LEU A 172 21.88 90.04 -23.65
CA LEU A 172 22.08 88.64 -24.04
C LEU A 172 22.95 87.87 -23.03
N GLN A 173 23.99 88.50 -22.46
CA GLN A 173 24.80 87.91 -21.41
C GLN A 173 23.97 87.68 -20.14
N ASN A 174 23.17 88.67 -19.72
CA ASN A 174 22.28 88.54 -18.56
C ASN A 174 21.19 87.48 -18.80
N GLU A 175 20.66 87.38 -20.03
CA GLU A 175 19.61 86.44 -20.43
C GLU A 175 20.17 85.02 -20.53
N ILE A 176 21.38 84.82 -21.08
CA ILE A 176 22.09 83.54 -21.06
C ILE A 176 22.47 83.12 -19.63
N LEU A 177 22.98 84.04 -18.80
CA LEU A 177 23.31 83.74 -17.40
C LEU A 177 22.05 83.40 -16.59
N LYS A 178 20.93 84.07 -16.86
CA LYS A 178 19.64 83.77 -16.25
C LYS A 178 19.10 82.42 -16.71
N ASP A 179 18.97 82.17 -18.01
CA ASP A 179 18.45 80.92 -18.55
C ASP A 179 19.32 79.71 -18.18
N LEU A 180 20.65 79.90 -18.08
CA LEU A 180 21.56 78.89 -17.55
C LEU A 180 21.37 78.67 -16.04
N SER A 181 21.16 79.74 -15.26
CA SER A 181 20.86 79.65 -13.82
C SER A 181 19.51 78.96 -13.56
N ASP A 182 18.44 79.43 -14.20
CA ASP A 182 17.10 78.89 -14.11
C ASP A 182 17.07 77.44 -14.63
N GLY A 183 17.79 77.13 -15.72
CA GLY A 183 17.97 75.77 -16.22
C GLY A 183 18.74 74.84 -15.26
N ILE A 184 19.81 75.33 -14.62
CA ILE A 184 20.53 74.61 -13.56
C ILE A 184 19.60 74.37 -12.36
N HIS A 185 18.80 75.36 -11.96
CA HIS A 185 17.81 75.22 -10.90
C HIS A 185 16.72 74.20 -11.26
N VAL A 186 16.12 74.25 -12.44
CA VAL A 186 15.11 73.27 -12.88
C VAL A 186 15.69 71.85 -12.93
N VAL A 187 16.93 71.66 -13.42
CA VAL A 187 17.61 70.35 -13.43
C VAL A 187 17.98 69.90 -12.02
N LYS A 188 18.36 70.81 -11.12
CA LYS A 188 18.63 70.54 -9.70
C LYS A 188 17.35 70.11 -8.99
N ASP A 189 16.28 70.87 -9.10
CA ASP A 189 14.98 70.62 -8.45
C ASP A 189 14.30 69.36 -9.00
N ALA A 190 14.52 69.03 -10.28
CA ALA A 190 14.17 67.73 -10.84
C ALA A 190 14.97 66.61 -10.19
N ARG A 191 16.30 66.71 -10.17
CA ARG A 191 17.20 65.73 -9.55
C ARG A 191 16.92 65.52 -8.05
N GLU A 192 16.66 66.59 -7.29
CA GLU A 192 16.34 66.50 -5.86
C GLU A 192 15.00 65.79 -5.66
N ARG A 193 13.97 66.11 -6.47
CA ARG A 193 12.68 65.40 -6.45
C ARG A 193 12.80 63.93 -6.84
N ASP A 194 13.60 63.62 -7.86
CA ASP A 194 13.86 62.24 -8.30
C ASP A 194 14.61 61.45 -7.22
N PHE A 195 15.59 62.07 -6.55
CA PHE A 195 16.29 61.45 -5.42
C PHE A 195 15.37 61.22 -4.23
N THR A 196 14.56 62.20 -3.80
CA THR A 196 13.58 62.00 -2.72
C THR A 196 12.53 60.95 -3.09
N SER A 197 12.10 60.89 -4.35
CA SER A 197 11.20 59.82 -4.82
C SER A 197 11.85 58.44 -4.79
N LEU A 198 13.14 58.35 -5.15
CA LEU A 198 13.91 57.10 -5.08
C LEU A 198 14.19 56.68 -3.63
N GLU A 199 14.54 57.63 -2.76
CA GLU A 199 14.74 57.45 -1.32
C GLU A 199 13.47 56.91 -0.66
N ASN A 200 12.33 57.58 -0.84
CA ASN A 200 11.02 57.09 -0.37
C ASN A 200 10.69 55.68 -0.90
N THR A 201 10.96 55.41 -2.18
CA THR A 201 10.71 54.08 -2.78
C THR A 201 11.63 53.01 -2.19
N VAL A 202 12.89 53.34 -1.90
CA VAL A 202 13.86 52.43 -1.30
C VAL A 202 13.55 52.19 0.17
N GLU A 203 13.14 53.21 0.93
CA GLU A 203 12.66 53.06 2.31
C GLU A 203 11.38 52.22 2.37
N GLU A 204 10.39 52.46 1.49
CA GLU A 204 9.19 51.64 1.39
C GLU A 204 9.54 50.17 1.09
N ARG A 205 10.42 49.91 0.11
CA ARG A 205 10.82 48.54 -0.23
C ARG A 205 11.68 47.88 0.84
N LEU A 206 12.55 48.61 1.54
CA LEU A 206 13.35 48.06 2.64
C LEU A 206 12.49 47.78 3.87
N THR A 207 11.50 48.63 4.19
CA THR A 207 10.57 48.39 5.31
C THR A 207 9.57 47.28 4.99
N GLU A 208 9.02 47.24 3.76
CA GLU A 208 8.19 46.13 3.26
C GLU A 208 8.96 44.80 3.30
N LEU A 209 10.19 44.76 2.78
CA LEU A 209 11.03 43.56 2.76
C LEU A 209 11.41 43.13 4.18
N THR A 210 11.81 44.05 5.05
CA THR A 210 12.15 43.75 6.46
C THR A 210 10.94 43.19 7.21
N LYS A 211 9.77 43.79 7.01
CA LYS A 211 8.50 43.30 7.57
C LYS A 211 8.15 41.92 7.02
N SER A 212 8.21 41.73 5.70
CA SER A 212 7.92 40.44 5.06
C SER A 212 8.87 39.33 5.54
N ILE A 213 10.17 39.63 5.70
CA ILE A 213 11.14 38.69 6.27
C ILE A 213 10.78 38.35 7.72
N ASN A 214 10.45 39.34 8.55
CA ASN A 214 10.03 39.12 9.93
C ASN A 214 8.74 38.28 10.04
N ASP A 215 7.73 38.59 9.22
CA ASP A 215 6.45 37.87 9.18
C ASP A 215 6.65 36.41 8.70
N ASN A 216 7.53 36.20 7.71
CA ASN A 216 7.94 34.86 7.26
C ASN A 216 8.71 34.08 8.34
N ILE A 217 9.60 34.74 9.10
CA ILE A 217 10.32 34.12 10.24
C ILE A 217 9.32 33.70 11.34
N ALA A 218 8.31 34.52 11.62
CA ALA A 218 7.25 34.17 12.58
C ALA A 218 6.44 32.94 12.10
N ILE A 219 6.01 32.93 10.84
CA ILE A 219 5.28 31.80 10.23
C ILE A 219 6.13 30.52 10.26
N PHE A 220 7.40 30.60 9.87
CA PHE A 220 8.34 29.47 9.91
C PHE A 220 8.52 28.94 11.34
N THR A 221 8.71 29.84 12.31
CA THR A 221 8.86 29.50 13.73
C THR A 221 7.63 28.77 14.26
N ASP A 222 6.42 29.20 13.89
CA ASP A 222 5.18 28.55 14.33
C ASP A 222 4.88 27.23 13.59
N VAL A 223 5.32 27.09 12.34
CA VAL A 223 5.35 25.79 11.64
C VAL A 223 6.32 24.83 12.33
N GLN A 224 7.51 25.29 12.70
CA GLN A 224 8.50 24.48 13.43
C GLN A 224 7.98 24.04 14.80
N LYS A 225 7.32 24.93 15.57
CA LYS A 225 6.65 24.58 16.83
C LYS A 225 5.54 23.53 16.63
N ARG A 226 4.68 23.69 15.61
CA ARG A 226 3.62 22.73 15.29
C ARG A 226 4.19 21.37 14.91
N SER A 227 5.15 21.34 13.99
CA SER A 227 5.83 20.11 13.57
C SER A 227 6.52 19.40 14.75
N GLN A 228 7.21 20.14 15.63
CA GLN A 228 7.83 19.54 16.82
C GLN A 228 6.80 18.98 17.81
N LYS A 229 5.63 19.62 17.95
CA LYS A 229 4.53 19.09 18.74
C LYS A 229 3.95 17.82 18.09
N GLU A 230 3.67 17.85 16.79
CA GLU A 230 3.13 16.71 16.04
C GLU A 230 4.08 15.50 16.08
N ILE A 231 5.39 15.72 15.97
CA ILE A 231 6.43 14.70 16.16
C ILE A 231 6.38 14.11 17.58
N ASN A 232 6.21 14.94 18.62
CA ASN A 232 6.10 14.48 20.00
C ASN A 232 4.80 13.70 20.26
N ASP A 233 3.66 14.18 19.74
CA ASP A 233 2.35 13.52 19.84
C ASP A 233 2.36 12.17 19.09
N VAL A 234 3.01 12.09 17.92
CA VAL A 234 3.23 10.83 17.19
C VAL A 234 4.17 9.90 17.96
N LYS A 235 5.29 10.41 18.51
CA LYS A 235 6.22 9.60 19.31
C LYS A 235 5.55 9.01 20.55
N ALA A 236 4.70 9.77 21.24
CA ALA A 236 3.91 9.29 22.37
C ALA A 236 2.92 8.19 21.96
N LYS A 237 2.25 8.34 20.81
CA LYS A 237 1.37 7.29 20.25
C LYS A 237 2.14 6.03 19.86
N VAL A 238 3.30 6.16 19.22
CA VAL A 238 4.17 5.03 18.87
C VAL A 238 4.63 4.29 20.12
N ALA A 239 5.09 5.00 21.15
CA ALA A 239 5.43 4.38 22.44
C ALA A 239 4.23 3.62 23.04
N SER A 240 3.02 4.22 23.07
CA SER A 240 1.83 3.53 23.58
C SER A 240 1.37 2.31 22.75
N LEU A 241 1.84 2.17 21.50
CA LEU A 241 1.63 0.99 20.66
C LEU A 241 2.74 -0.06 20.87
N GLU A 242 3.97 0.35 21.16
CA GLU A 242 5.09 -0.53 21.50
C GLU A 242 4.92 -1.15 22.91
N ASP A 243 4.41 -0.35 23.86
CA ASP A 243 3.94 -0.74 25.19
C ASP A 243 2.66 -1.60 25.16
N SER A 244 2.14 -1.96 23.98
CA SER A 244 0.97 -2.85 23.82
C SER A 244 1.34 -4.32 24.07
N GLU A 245 1.76 -4.60 25.31
CA GLU A 245 2.01 -5.94 25.83
C GLU A 245 0.73 -6.82 25.80
N GLY A 246 -0.45 -6.19 25.78
CA GLY A 246 -1.75 -6.86 25.60
C GLY A 246 -1.77 -7.79 24.38
N TYR A 247 -1.41 -7.30 23.19
CA TYR A 247 -1.38 -8.15 21.99
C TYR A 247 -0.39 -9.32 22.10
N LYS A 248 0.70 -9.18 22.87
CA LYS A 248 1.65 -10.28 23.12
C LYS A 248 1.08 -11.31 24.09
N GLN A 249 0.32 -10.85 25.10
CA GLN A 249 -0.40 -11.71 26.05
C GLN A 249 -1.57 -12.44 25.36
N ASP A 250 -2.35 -11.76 24.52
CA ASP A 250 -3.44 -12.34 23.74
C ASP A 250 -2.91 -13.40 22.75
N LEU A 251 -1.83 -13.11 22.03
CA LEU A 251 -1.19 -14.05 21.11
C LEU A 251 -0.60 -15.26 21.85
N LYS A 252 -0.09 -15.07 23.08
CA LYS A 252 0.33 -16.16 23.97
C LYS A 252 -0.86 -16.99 24.45
N ALA A 253 -1.97 -16.37 24.87
CA ALA A 253 -3.18 -17.06 25.29
C ALA A 253 -3.78 -17.88 24.15
N LEU A 254 -3.92 -17.29 22.95
CA LEU A 254 -4.34 -17.96 21.73
C LEU A 254 -3.44 -19.14 21.39
N LYS A 255 -2.12 -19.01 21.58
CA LYS A 255 -1.16 -20.11 21.36
C LYS A 255 -1.37 -21.27 22.33
N GLU A 256 -1.75 -21.03 23.59
CA GLU A 256 -2.08 -22.12 24.53
C GLU A 256 -3.44 -22.75 24.20
N VAL A 257 -4.46 -21.95 23.85
CA VAL A 257 -5.77 -22.46 23.37
C VAL A 257 -5.61 -23.33 22.12
N VAL A 258 -4.74 -22.95 21.18
CA VAL A 258 -4.43 -23.77 19.99
C VAL A 258 -3.75 -25.10 20.36
N LYS A 259 -2.91 -25.16 21.41
CA LYS A 259 -2.38 -26.44 21.91
C LYS A 259 -3.47 -27.30 22.53
N GLU A 260 -4.37 -26.70 23.32
CA GLU A 260 -5.48 -27.40 23.97
C GLU A 260 -6.47 -27.98 22.95
N ILE A 261 -6.78 -27.23 21.91
CA ILE A 261 -7.53 -27.74 20.75
C ILE A 261 -6.75 -28.88 20.08
N GLN A 262 -5.44 -28.75 19.89
CA GLN A 262 -4.62 -29.81 19.27
C GLN A 262 -4.54 -31.08 20.13
N THR A 263 -4.50 -30.99 21.46
CA THR A 263 -4.54 -32.18 22.34
C THR A 263 -5.94 -32.79 22.40
N SER A 264 -7.00 -31.99 22.41
CA SER A 264 -8.39 -32.46 22.34
C SER A 264 -8.71 -33.18 21.02
N VAL A 265 -8.25 -32.66 19.88
CA VAL A 265 -8.36 -33.34 18.59
C VAL A 265 -7.62 -34.68 18.62
N LYS A 266 -6.40 -34.73 19.18
CA LYS A 266 -5.60 -35.96 19.32
C LYS A 266 -6.15 -36.97 20.33
N SER A 267 -7.05 -36.59 21.25
CA SER A 267 -7.79 -37.58 22.05
C SER A 267 -8.94 -38.14 21.22
N LYS A 268 -9.77 -37.27 20.62
CA LYS A 268 -10.92 -37.68 19.79
C LYS A 268 -10.53 -38.56 18.60
N GLU A 269 -9.36 -38.35 18.02
CA GLU A 269 -8.82 -39.21 16.95
C GLU A 269 -8.52 -40.64 17.46
N LYS A 270 -8.04 -40.80 18.70
CA LYS A 270 -7.89 -42.12 19.34
C LYS A 270 -9.24 -42.73 19.72
N ASP A 271 -10.16 -41.90 20.23
CA ASP A 271 -11.51 -42.34 20.60
C ASP A 271 -12.27 -42.86 19.37
N MET A 272 -12.08 -42.20 18.21
CA MET A 272 -12.60 -42.64 16.91
C MET A 272 -11.96 -43.95 16.42
N GLU A 273 -10.64 -44.14 16.58
CA GLU A 273 -9.98 -45.37 16.16
C GLU A 273 -10.31 -46.56 17.09
N ALA A 274 -10.52 -46.30 18.38
CA ALA A 274 -11.06 -47.28 19.33
C ALA A 274 -12.52 -47.66 18.98
N LEU A 275 -13.36 -46.68 18.61
CA LEU A 275 -14.71 -46.95 18.10
C LEU A 275 -14.68 -47.74 16.79
N ARG A 276 -13.75 -47.43 15.89
CA ARG A 276 -13.56 -48.14 14.61
C ARG A 276 -13.18 -49.61 14.81
N SER A 277 -12.21 -49.88 15.66
CA SER A 277 -11.81 -51.27 15.99
C SER A 277 -12.91 -52.03 16.75
N THR A 278 -13.70 -51.35 17.59
CA THR A 278 -14.91 -51.93 18.22
C THR A 278 -15.94 -52.31 17.17
N ILE A 279 -16.25 -51.44 16.21
CA ILE A 279 -17.16 -51.73 15.09
C ILE A 279 -16.65 -52.91 14.26
N GLN A 280 -15.36 -52.93 13.90
CA GLN A 280 -14.78 -54.04 13.12
C GLN A 280 -14.84 -55.39 13.86
N THR A 281 -14.73 -55.37 15.18
CA THR A 281 -14.93 -56.57 16.03
C THR A 281 -16.40 -57.01 15.98
N MET A 282 -17.34 -56.09 16.21
CA MET A 282 -18.77 -56.38 16.13
C MET A 282 -19.21 -56.88 14.74
N GLU A 283 -18.64 -56.35 13.64
CA GLU A 283 -18.86 -56.86 12.28
C GLU A 283 -18.38 -58.30 12.15
N SER A 284 -17.18 -58.62 12.67
CA SER A 284 -16.65 -60.00 12.68
C SER A 284 -17.55 -60.95 13.49
N ASP A 285 -17.98 -60.53 14.68
CA ASP A 285 -18.84 -61.32 15.56
C ASP A 285 -20.19 -61.63 14.90
N VAL A 286 -20.82 -60.62 14.26
CA VAL A 286 -22.06 -60.80 13.48
C VAL A 286 -21.83 -61.72 12.27
N TYR A 287 -20.68 -61.65 11.59
CA TYR A 287 -20.35 -62.61 10.52
C TYR A 287 -20.21 -64.05 11.05
N THR A 288 -19.70 -64.25 12.26
CA THR A 288 -19.66 -65.58 12.90
C THR A 288 -21.04 -66.05 13.36
N GLU A 289 -21.84 -65.20 14.01
CA GLU A 289 -23.21 -65.54 14.43
C GLU A 289 -24.08 -65.90 13.21
N VAL A 290 -24.01 -65.15 12.12
CA VAL A 290 -24.76 -65.46 10.88
C VAL A 290 -24.33 -66.81 10.30
N LYS A 291 -23.03 -67.14 10.34
CA LYS A 291 -22.52 -68.45 9.89
C LYS A 291 -23.01 -69.59 10.79
N GLU A 292 -23.03 -69.39 12.10
CA GLU A 292 -23.54 -70.37 13.07
C GLU A 292 -25.06 -70.55 12.96
N LEU A 293 -25.82 -69.48 12.77
CA LEU A 293 -27.26 -69.53 12.49
C LEU A 293 -27.58 -70.29 11.20
N VAL A 294 -26.76 -70.13 10.14
CA VAL A 294 -26.89 -70.93 8.91
C VAL A 294 -26.57 -72.42 9.17
N SER A 295 -25.55 -72.72 9.97
CA SER A 295 -25.20 -74.09 10.37
C SER A 295 -26.32 -74.73 11.20
N LEU A 296 -26.82 -74.03 12.21
CA LEU A 296 -27.92 -74.47 13.08
C LEU A 296 -29.23 -74.67 12.30
N LYS A 297 -29.49 -73.82 11.30
CA LYS A 297 -30.63 -73.99 10.38
C LYS A 297 -30.46 -75.24 9.49
N GLN A 298 -29.24 -75.55 9.05
CA GLN A 298 -28.96 -76.79 8.31
C GLN A 298 -29.11 -78.03 9.21
N GLU A 299 -28.68 -77.93 10.47
CA GLU A 299 -28.86 -78.99 11.47
C GLU A 299 -30.35 -79.20 11.81
N GLN A 300 -31.11 -78.13 12.00
CA GLN A 300 -32.57 -78.17 12.19
C GLN A 300 -33.27 -78.84 11.00
N GLN A 301 -32.83 -78.57 9.76
CA GLN A 301 -33.37 -79.22 8.56
C GLN A 301 -33.05 -80.73 8.56
N ARG A 302 -31.81 -81.13 8.88
CA ARG A 302 -31.44 -82.57 9.01
C ARG A 302 -32.20 -83.26 10.13
N PHE A 303 -32.38 -82.60 11.28
CA PHE A 303 -33.17 -83.14 12.39
C PHE A 303 -34.63 -83.34 11.98
N LYS A 304 -35.20 -82.41 11.19
CA LYS A 304 -36.55 -82.58 10.66
C LYS A 304 -36.63 -83.74 9.65
N GLU A 305 -35.69 -83.85 8.72
CA GLU A 305 -35.60 -84.99 7.80
C GLU A 305 -35.46 -86.34 8.54
N ALA A 306 -34.70 -86.37 9.64
CA ALA A 306 -34.58 -87.54 10.51
C ALA A 306 -35.89 -87.86 11.23
N ALA A 307 -36.55 -86.87 11.86
CA ALA A 307 -37.83 -87.05 12.56
C ALA A 307 -38.96 -87.45 11.60
N ASP A 308 -39.01 -86.87 10.40
CA ASP A 308 -39.93 -87.28 9.34
C ASP A 308 -39.64 -88.74 8.94
N SER A 309 -38.37 -89.16 8.83
CA SER A 309 -38.00 -90.56 8.54
C SER A 309 -38.38 -91.53 9.66
N GLU A 310 -38.20 -91.16 10.93
CA GLU A 310 -38.63 -91.95 12.08
C GLU A 310 -40.16 -92.10 12.10
N HIS A 311 -40.91 -91.04 11.78
CA HIS A 311 -42.37 -91.12 11.65
C HIS A 311 -42.81 -92.14 10.58
N HIS A 312 -42.15 -92.18 9.42
CA HIS A 312 -42.41 -93.20 8.40
C HIS A 312 -42.05 -94.61 8.87
N THR A 313 -40.95 -94.80 9.62
CA THR A 313 -40.60 -96.14 10.16
C THR A 313 -41.56 -96.59 11.27
N LEU A 314 -42.05 -95.67 12.11
CA LEU A 314 -43.07 -95.94 13.12
C LEU A 314 -44.40 -96.30 12.46
N GLN A 315 -44.86 -95.56 11.45
CA GLN A 315 -46.05 -95.91 10.66
C GLN A 315 -45.92 -97.31 10.05
N ALA A 316 -44.78 -97.61 9.41
CA ALA A 316 -44.50 -98.93 8.84
C ALA A 316 -44.36 -100.05 9.89
N LEU A 317 -44.10 -99.72 11.16
CA LEU A 317 -44.13 -100.65 12.29
C LEU A 317 -45.57 -100.86 12.76
N THR A 318 -46.37 -99.80 12.90
CA THR A 318 -47.80 -99.89 13.24
C THR A 318 -48.57 -100.72 12.22
N GLU A 319 -48.32 -100.55 10.92
CA GLU A 319 -48.92 -101.41 9.87
C GLU A 319 -48.52 -102.88 10.00
N LYS A 320 -47.29 -103.18 10.43
CA LYS A 320 -46.84 -104.57 10.66
C LYS A 320 -47.47 -105.16 11.92
N ILE A 321 -47.64 -104.36 12.97
CA ILE A 321 -48.34 -104.76 14.20
C ILE A 321 -49.80 -105.08 13.88
N LEU A 322 -50.50 -104.22 13.13
CA LEU A 322 -51.89 -104.46 12.71
C LEU A 322 -52.02 -105.75 11.89
N ARG A 323 -51.14 -106.00 10.91
CA ARG A 323 -51.16 -107.27 10.14
C ARG A 323 -50.82 -108.50 11.00
N ALA A 324 -49.95 -108.35 11.99
CA ALA A 324 -49.66 -109.41 12.95
C ALA A 324 -50.86 -109.69 13.88
N GLU A 325 -51.55 -108.64 14.33
CA GLU A 325 -52.78 -108.71 15.13
C GLU A 325 -53.94 -109.33 14.35
N GLU A 326 -54.13 -108.98 13.08
CA GLU A 326 -55.05 -109.64 12.14
C GLU A 326 -54.73 -111.14 12.01
N SER A 327 -53.46 -111.51 11.83
CA SER A 327 -53.06 -112.93 11.75
C SER A 327 -53.27 -113.68 13.08
N ALA A 328 -53.05 -113.01 14.22
CA ALA A 328 -53.31 -113.57 15.54
C ALA A 328 -54.82 -113.68 15.85
N ALA A 329 -55.67 -112.85 15.24
CA ALA A 329 -57.12 -112.92 15.35
C ALA A 329 -57.74 -114.06 14.52
N HIS A 330 -57.06 -114.54 13.47
CA HIS A 330 -57.45 -115.73 12.71
C HIS A 330 -57.06 -117.05 13.42
N LEU A 331 -56.02 -117.01 14.26
CA LEU A 331 -55.49 -118.18 14.97
C LEU A 331 -56.54 -118.97 15.80
N PRO A 332 -57.49 -118.33 16.53
CA PRO A 332 -58.57 -119.04 17.23
C PRO A 332 -59.53 -119.75 16.28
N GLU A 333 -59.77 -119.23 15.08
CA GLU A 333 -60.63 -119.88 14.08
C GLU A 333 -59.94 -121.12 13.50
N GLU A 334 -58.64 -121.05 13.24
CA GLU A 334 -57.81 -122.21 12.85
C GLU A 334 -57.77 -123.27 13.96
N ILE A 335 -57.58 -122.88 15.22
CA ILE A 335 -57.60 -123.79 16.37
C ILE A 335 -58.97 -124.47 16.50
N ARG A 336 -60.07 -123.71 16.41
CA ARG A 336 -61.43 -124.24 16.46
C ARG A 336 -61.69 -125.22 15.32
N ARG A 337 -61.13 -124.97 14.14
CA ARG A 337 -61.22 -125.85 12.96
C ARG A 337 -60.40 -127.13 13.14
N LEU A 338 -59.19 -127.06 13.69
CA LEU A 338 -58.42 -128.25 14.08
C LEU A 338 -59.14 -129.08 15.16
N GLU A 339 -59.82 -128.42 16.11
CA GLU A 339 -60.61 -129.11 17.13
C GLU A 339 -61.85 -129.81 16.52
N GLU A 340 -62.51 -129.19 15.53
CA GLU A 340 -63.56 -129.82 14.72
C GLU A 340 -63.04 -131.00 13.86
N GLU A 341 -61.85 -130.88 13.25
CA GLU A 341 -61.19 -131.96 12.50
C GLU A 341 -60.82 -133.14 13.42
N LEU A 342 -60.22 -132.86 14.59
CA LEU A 342 -59.84 -133.87 15.58
C LEU A 342 -61.07 -134.52 16.24
N GLY A 343 -62.15 -133.76 16.44
CA GLY A 343 -63.44 -134.28 16.86
C GLY A 343 -64.07 -135.23 15.84
N GLN A 344 -63.99 -134.90 14.54
CA GLN A 344 -64.42 -135.78 13.44
C GLN A 344 -63.57 -137.05 13.35
N LEU A 345 -62.25 -136.95 13.45
CA LEU A 345 -61.35 -138.11 13.46
C LEU A 345 -61.64 -139.04 14.66
N LYS A 346 -61.88 -138.47 15.84
CA LYS A 346 -62.30 -139.20 17.04
C LYS A 346 -63.66 -139.88 16.89
N ALA A 347 -64.62 -139.25 16.20
CA ALA A 347 -65.91 -139.84 15.89
C ALA A 347 -65.79 -140.98 14.85
N ALA A 348 -64.91 -140.85 13.86
CA ALA A 348 -64.61 -141.91 12.90
C ALA A 348 -63.98 -143.14 13.59
N ALA A 349 -63.05 -142.91 14.53
CA ALA A 349 -62.39 -143.96 15.31
C ALA A 349 -63.31 -144.66 16.35
N LEU A 350 -64.48 -144.08 16.65
CA LEU A 350 -65.48 -144.63 17.60
C LEU A 350 -66.69 -145.28 16.94
N ARG A 351 -66.69 -145.44 15.61
CA ARG A 351 -67.77 -146.12 14.88
C ARG A 351 -67.74 -147.64 15.15
N PRO A 352 -68.82 -148.26 15.67
CA PRO A 352 -68.88 -149.72 15.84
C PRO A 352 -68.83 -150.47 14.50
N GLU A 353 -68.27 -151.69 14.51
CA GLU A 353 -68.36 -152.63 13.38
C GLU A 353 -69.80 -153.14 13.21
N GLU A 354 -70.35 -152.95 12.00
CA GLU A 354 -71.40 -153.80 11.42
C GLU A 354 -71.09 -154.07 9.93
N ASP A 355 -69.92 -154.64 9.64
CA ASP A 355 -69.81 -155.98 9.01
C ASP A 355 -68.34 -156.47 9.07
N GLY A 356 -68.13 -157.78 9.18
CA GLY A 356 -66.89 -158.35 9.71
C GLY A 356 -65.77 -158.58 8.70
N ALA A 357 -64.76 -157.70 8.68
CA ALA A 357 -63.48 -157.94 8.00
C ALA A 357 -62.29 -157.15 8.60
N PHE A 358 -62.19 -157.06 9.93
CA PHE A 358 -61.17 -156.25 10.61
C PHE A 358 -59.74 -156.65 10.19
N ARG A 359 -59.10 -155.81 9.37
CA ARG A 359 -57.63 -155.74 9.21
C ARG A 359 -57.14 -154.56 10.06
N PRO A 360 -57.04 -154.71 11.40
CA PRO A 360 -56.74 -153.60 12.30
C PRO A 360 -55.44 -152.88 11.94
N SER A 361 -54.47 -153.59 11.37
CA SER A 361 -53.19 -153.04 10.91
C SER A 361 -53.34 -151.91 9.90
N GLU A 362 -54.33 -151.92 9.01
CA GLU A 362 -54.50 -150.85 8.02
C GLU A 362 -55.16 -149.61 8.63
N ALA A 363 -56.20 -149.80 9.45
CA ALA A 363 -56.84 -148.69 10.18
C ALA A 363 -55.89 -148.04 11.20
N PHE A 364 -55.06 -148.84 11.88
CA PHE A 364 -53.98 -148.32 12.72
C PHE A 364 -52.86 -147.68 11.91
N GLU A 365 -52.47 -148.22 10.75
CA GLU A 365 -51.46 -147.55 9.91
C GLU A 365 -51.96 -146.21 9.36
N THR A 366 -53.22 -146.10 8.93
CA THR A 366 -53.78 -144.80 8.49
C THR A 366 -53.86 -143.84 9.65
N LEU A 367 -54.37 -144.26 10.82
CA LEU A 367 -54.50 -143.40 11.98
C LEU A 367 -53.13 -143.03 12.60
N GLN A 368 -52.12 -143.89 12.46
CA GLN A 368 -50.73 -143.60 12.84
C GLN A 368 -50.02 -142.69 11.84
N LYS A 369 -50.27 -142.83 10.53
CA LYS A 369 -49.77 -141.90 9.50
C LYS A 369 -50.42 -140.53 9.63
N GLU A 370 -51.71 -140.47 9.95
CA GLU A 370 -52.41 -139.21 10.24
C GLU A 370 -52.00 -138.64 11.61
N SER A 371 -51.76 -139.44 12.65
CA SER A 371 -51.21 -138.92 13.91
C SER A 371 -49.79 -138.39 13.73
N GLN A 372 -48.94 -139.07 12.95
CA GLN A 372 -47.60 -138.57 12.59
C GLN A 372 -47.69 -137.34 11.66
N GLY A 373 -48.71 -137.26 10.80
CA GLY A 373 -49.01 -136.08 9.99
C GLY A 373 -49.50 -134.88 10.81
N LEU A 374 -50.26 -135.13 11.88
CA LEU A 374 -50.72 -134.10 12.83
C LEU A 374 -49.60 -133.70 13.79
N ASP A 375 -48.81 -134.64 14.31
CA ASP A 375 -47.61 -134.35 15.12
C ASP A 375 -46.60 -133.54 14.29
N SER A 376 -46.30 -133.91 13.04
CA SER A 376 -45.39 -133.13 12.20
C SER A 376 -45.97 -131.77 11.77
N ARG A 377 -47.30 -131.62 11.65
CA ARG A 377 -47.95 -130.31 11.46
C ARG A 377 -47.92 -129.45 12.72
N LEU A 378 -48.11 -130.03 13.91
CA LEU A 378 -47.95 -129.34 15.20
C LEU A 378 -46.49 -128.94 15.42
N GLN A 379 -45.57 -129.88 15.22
CA GLN A 379 -44.14 -129.70 15.48
C GLN A 379 -43.45 -128.81 14.44
N SER A 380 -43.97 -128.70 13.20
CA SER A 380 -43.61 -127.57 12.34
C SER A 380 -44.39 -126.33 12.76
N SER A 381 -45.70 -126.24 12.47
CA SER A 381 -46.44 -124.98 12.54
C SER A 381 -46.42 -124.28 13.91
N VAL A 382 -46.42 -125.03 15.02
CA VAL A 382 -46.42 -124.45 16.37
C VAL A 382 -45.01 -124.34 16.93
N GLU A 383 -44.10 -125.31 16.67
CA GLU A 383 -42.71 -125.16 17.13
C GLU A 383 -41.96 -124.09 16.33
N ASP A 384 -42.09 -124.03 15.00
CA ASP A 384 -41.55 -122.95 14.16
C ASP A 384 -42.12 -121.57 14.57
N GLY A 385 -43.41 -121.50 14.89
CA GLY A 385 -44.06 -120.29 15.40
C GLY A 385 -43.50 -119.84 16.77
N VAL A 386 -43.32 -120.77 17.71
CA VAL A 386 -42.73 -120.52 19.03
C VAL A 386 -41.24 -120.18 18.91
N GLN A 387 -40.48 -120.83 18.01
CA GLN A 387 -39.08 -120.53 17.73
C GLN A 387 -38.94 -119.13 17.09
N ALA A 388 -39.83 -118.75 16.16
CA ALA A 388 -39.86 -117.41 15.58
C ALA A 388 -40.18 -116.34 16.63
N ALA A 389 -41.18 -116.56 17.49
CA ALA A 389 -41.49 -115.67 18.62
C ALA A 389 -40.31 -115.53 19.60
N ARG A 390 -39.62 -116.65 19.91
CA ARG A 390 -38.44 -116.67 20.76
C ARG A 390 -37.24 -115.94 20.14
N ALA A 391 -37.06 -116.04 18.82
CA ALA A 391 -36.04 -115.30 18.08
C ALA A 391 -36.35 -113.79 17.99
N ALA A 392 -37.62 -113.41 17.88
CA ALA A 392 -38.05 -112.01 17.96
C ALA A 392 -37.79 -111.43 19.37
N TRP A 393 -38.12 -112.18 20.43
CA TRP A 393 -37.85 -111.77 21.81
C TRP A 393 -36.35 -111.66 22.10
N ALA A 394 -35.52 -112.57 21.59
CA ALA A 394 -34.06 -112.48 21.71
C ALA A 394 -33.51 -111.19 21.09
N ARG A 395 -33.92 -110.84 19.87
CA ARG A 395 -33.54 -109.58 19.20
C ARG A 395 -34.03 -108.34 19.96
N GLN A 396 -35.20 -108.41 20.60
CA GLN A 396 -35.70 -107.33 21.44
C GLN A 396 -34.87 -107.19 22.73
N GLY A 397 -34.41 -108.29 23.31
CA GLY A 397 -33.43 -108.32 24.40
C GLY A 397 -32.09 -107.69 24.00
N GLU A 398 -31.50 -108.11 22.87
CA GLU A 398 -30.27 -107.53 22.30
C GLU A 398 -30.40 -106.01 22.10
N SER A 399 -31.56 -105.52 21.63
CA SER A 399 -31.83 -104.09 21.49
C SER A 399 -31.93 -103.34 22.83
N LEU A 400 -32.43 -103.98 23.89
CA LEU A 400 -32.48 -103.39 25.23
C LEU A 400 -31.10 -103.39 25.91
N GLU A 401 -30.28 -104.42 25.67
CA GLU A 401 -28.88 -104.46 26.12
C GLU A 401 -28.03 -103.40 25.40
N ALA A 402 -28.24 -103.18 24.10
CA ALA A 402 -27.59 -102.09 23.36
C ALA A 402 -27.92 -100.69 23.92
N LEU A 403 -29.20 -100.43 24.22
CA LEU A 403 -29.65 -99.18 24.86
C LEU A 403 -29.08 -99.04 26.28
N ARG A 404 -29.01 -100.15 27.03
CA ARG A 404 -28.38 -100.16 28.36
C ARG A 404 -26.89 -99.81 28.28
N ILE A 405 -26.14 -100.41 27.36
CA ILE A 405 -24.72 -100.12 27.15
C ILE A 405 -24.52 -98.64 26.76
N GLN A 406 -25.41 -98.07 25.93
CA GLN A 406 -25.39 -96.63 25.65
C GLN A 406 -25.64 -95.76 26.90
N SER A 407 -26.58 -96.16 27.79
CA SER A 407 -26.83 -95.40 29.02
C SER A 407 -25.70 -95.50 30.05
N GLU A 408 -25.06 -96.67 30.18
CA GLU A 408 -23.86 -96.85 31.02
C GLU A 408 -22.66 -96.06 30.45
N GLU A 409 -22.53 -95.98 29.13
CA GLU A 409 -21.52 -95.14 28.45
C GLU A 409 -21.77 -93.64 28.63
N GLN A 410 -23.03 -93.19 28.54
CA GLN A 410 -23.39 -91.80 28.86
C GLN A 410 -23.11 -91.47 30.33
N ALA A 411 -23.39 -92.39 31.25
CA ALA A 411 -23.07 -92.23 32.66
C ALA A 411 -21.55 -92.14 32.92
N ARG A 412 -20.72 -92.92 32.22
CA ARG A 412 -19.25 -92.79 32.27
C ARG A 412 -18.79 -91.42 31.78
N ARG A 413 -19.31 -90.95 30.65
CA ARG A 413 -18.97 -89.62 30.11
C ARG A 413 -19.37 -88.48 31.05
N LEU A 414 -20.52 -88.59 31.73
CA LEU A 414 -20.92 -87.66 32.78
C LEU A 414 -19.99 -87.73 34.00
N ALA A 415 -19.55 -88.92 34.41
CA ALA A 415 -18.59 -89.09 35.49
C ALA A 415 -17.20 -88.51 35.15
N GLU A 416 -16.67 -88.74 33.94
CA GLU A 416 -15.43 -88.11 33.47
C GLU A 416 -15.52 -86.58 33.41
N LEU A 417 -16.68 -86.05 33.01
CA LEU A 417 -16.91 -84.60 32.94
C LEU A 417 -17.04 -84.01 34.36
N GLN A 418 -17.68 -84.74 35.29
CA GLN A 418 -17.74 -84.39 36.71
C GLN A 418 -16.35 -84.47 37.38
N GLU A 419 -15.52 -85.46 37.03
CA GLU A 419 -14.13 -85.56 37.50
C GLU A 419 -13.28 -84.39 36.99
N ARG A 420 -13.40 -84.01 35.71
CA ARG A 420 -12.74 -82.82 35.16
C ARG A 420 -13.19 -81.53 35.84
N VAL A 421 -14.48 -81.40 36.17
CA VAL A 421 -15.00 -80.25 36.94
C VAL A 421 -14.50 -80.26 38.39
N ALA A 422 -14.40 -81.42 39.04
CA ALA A 422 -13.83 -81.55 40.38
C ALA A 422 -12.31 -81.26 40.39
N GLY A 423 -11.59 -81.63 39.32
CA GLY A 423 -10.18 -81.33 39.09
C GLY A 423 -9.88 -79.85 38.83
N LEU A 424 -10.91 -79.02 38.64
CA LEU A 424 -10.82 -77.55 38.63
C LEU A 424 -11.07 -76.93 40.02
N GLY A 425 -11.11 -77.75 41.07
CA GLY A 425 -11.12 -77.29 42.47
C GLY A 425 -9.88 -76.45 42.82
N PRO A 426 -9.98 -75.53 43.80
CA PRO A 426 -9.00 -74.45 43.98
C PRO A 426 -7.69 -74.93 44.63
N THR A 427 -6.73 -75.35 43.81
CA THR A 427 -5.31 -75.43 44.20
C THR A 427 -4.62 -74.11 43.85
N ALA A 428 -4.07 -73.44 44.88
CA ALA A 428 -3.30 -72.21 44.71
C ALA A 428 -1.90 -72.47 44.12
N ASP A 429 -1.24 -71.38 43.71
CA ASP A 429 0.21 -71.24 43.55
C ASP A 429 0.91 -72.07 42.46
N ALA A 430 0.75 -71.67 41.19
CA ALA A 430 1.75 -71.86 40.13
C ALA A 430 1.63 -70.82 39.00
N GLU A 431 2.75 -70.30 38.50
CA GLU A 431 2.82 -69.22 37.48
C GLU A 431 2.48 -69.66 36.03
N GLY A 432 1.63 -70.69 35.86
CA GLY A 432 1.07 -71.09 34.56
C GLY A 432 -0.35 -70.58 34.29
N GLY A 433 -1.00 -69.96 35.28
CA GLY A 433 -2.47 -69.82 35.31
C GLY A 433 -3.13 -69.01 34.19
N LEU A 434 -2.45 -68.02 33.59
CA LEU A 434 -3.06 -67.05 32.66
C LEU A 434 -3.70 -67.68 31.41
N ALA A 435 -3.11 -68.74 30.85
CA ALA A 435 -3.70 -69.42 29.69
C ALA A 435 -4.93 -70.28 30.06
N GLY A 436 -4.97 -70.80 31.29
CA GLY A 436 -6.11 -71.54 31.83
C GLY A 436 -7.27 -70.63 32.21
N THR A 437 -7.00 -69.50 32.87
CA THR A 437 -8.05 -68.55 33.28
C THR A 437 -8.70 -67.87 32.08
N VAL A 438 -7.98 -67.57 30.99
CA VAL A 438 -8.59 -67.04 29.75
C VAL A 438 -9.54 -68.07 29.11
N ARG A 439 -9.22 -69.37 29.16
CA ARG A 439 -10.11 -70.42 28.65
C ARG A 439 -11.35 -70.60 29.53
N GLY A 440 -11.14 -70.71 30.85
CA GLY A 440 -12.24 -70.79 31.82
C GLY A 440 -13.15 -69.56 31.84
N LEU A 441 -12.61 -68.37 31.52
CA LEU A 441 -13.40 -67.15 31.34
C LEU A 441 -14.30 -67.25 30.09
N GLY A 442 -13.82 -67.82 28.98
CA GLY A 442 -14.64 -68.08 27.79
C GLY A 442 -15.75 -69.10 28.05
N GLU A 443 -15.47 -70.15 28.81
CA GLU A 443 -16.47 -71.16 29.21
C GLU A 443 -17.49 -70.58 30.22
N ALA A 444 -17.07 -69.69 31.12
CA ALA A 444 -17.96 -68.92 31.99
C ALA A 444 -18.78 -67.86 31.25
N GLN A 445 -18.24 -67.28 30.18
CA GLN A 445 -18.97 -66.35 29.30
C GLN A 445 -20.06 -67.08 28.52
N LEU A 446 -19.82 -68.32 28.11
CA LEU A 446 -20.82 -69.20 27.50
C LEU A 446 -21.93 -69.63 28.49
N SER A 447 -21.59 -69.92 29.76
CA SER A 447 -22.62 -70.22 30.76
C SER A 447 -23.46 -68.99 31.13
N LEU A 448 -22.84 -67.81 31.24
CA LEU A 448 -23.54 -66.53 31.41
C LEU A 448 -24.45 -66.21 30.21
N ALA A 449 -24.02 -66.48 28.98
CA ALA A 449 -24.87 -66.35 27.80
C ALA A 449 -26.07 -67.34 27.83
N GLY A 450 -25.86 -68.55 28.35
CA GLY A 450 -26.92 -69.52 28.60
C GLY A 450 -27.98 -69.03 29.59
N ASP A 451 -27.57 -68.42 30.70
CA ASP A 451 -28.51 -67.83 31.67
C ASP A 451 -29.12 -66.51 31.21
N LEU A 452 -28.42 -65.72 30.37
CA LEU A 452 -29.01 -64.56 29.70
C LEU A 452 -30.12 -65.00 28.72
N LYS A 453 -29.90 -66.11 28.00
CA LYS A 453 -30.91 -66.74 27.12
C LYS A 453 -32.09 -67.31 27.90
N ARG A 454 -31.87 -67.89 29.09
CA ARG A 454 -32.93 -68.30 30.03
C ARG A 454 -33.76 -67.11 30.52
N ARG A 455 -33.11 -66.02 30.95
CA ARG A 455 -33.79 -64.78 31.38
C ARG A 455 -34.54 -64.08 30.23
N MET A 456 -34.04 -64.15 29.00
CA MET A 456 -34.77 -63.68 27.82
C MET A 456 -36.01 -64.53 27.51
N ALA A 457 -36.04 -65.81 27.89
CA ALA A 457 -37.24 -66.64 27.78
C ALA A 457 -38.29 -66.37 28.88
N GLU A 458 -37.90 -65.73 29.99
CA GLU A 458 -38.80 -65.24 31.05
C GLU A 458 -39.38 -63.84 30.73
N LEU A 459 -38.70 -63.07 29.88
CA LEU A 459 -39.07 -61.72 29.48
C LEU A 459 -40.49 -61.55 28.89
N PRO A 460 -41.09 -62.51 28.13
CA PRO A 460 -42.46 -62.39 27.64
C PRO A 460 -43.51 -62.17 28.74
N GLY A 461 -43.36 -62.86 29.89
CA GLY A 461 -44.28 -62.68 31.03
C GLY A 461 -44.15 -61.30 31.68
N ALA A 462 -42.97 -60.66 31.60
CA ALA A 462 -42.77 -59.29 32.02
C ALA A 462 -43.41 -58.28 31.04
N VAL A 463 -43.46 -58.60 29.74
CA VAL A 463 -44.17 -57.79 28.73
C VAL A 463 -45.68 -57.84 28.94
N GLU A 464 -46.25 -59.02 29.23
CA GLU A 464 -47.68 -59.15 29.57
C GLU A 464 -48.04 -58.39 30.87
N ALA A 465 -47.14 -58.38 31.86
CA ALA A 465 -47.29 -57.58 33.06
C ALA A 465 -47.22 -56.06 32.76
N LEU A 466 -46.29 -55.63 31.91
CA LEU A 466 -46.20 -54.23 31.45
C LEU A 466 -47.43 -53.80 30.65
N GLN A 467 -48.01 -54.68 29.84
CA GLN A 467 -49.23 -54.37 29.07
C GLN A 467 -50.44 -54.16 30.00
N LYS A 468 -50.58 -54.94 31.08
CA LYS A 468 -51.56 -54.66 32.16
C LYS A 468 -51.31 -53.32 32.87
N VAL A 469 -50.05 -52.95 33.12
CA VAL A 469 -49.71 -51.64 33.68
C VAL A 469 -50.05 -50.52 32.68
N GLN A 470 -49.86 -50.73 31.37
CA GLN A 470 -50.22 -49.77 30.33
C GLN A 470 -51.74 -49.55 30.25
N GLU A 471 -52.56 -50.60 30.37
CA GLU A 471 -54.01 -50.48 30.49
C GLU A 471 -54.42 -49.68 31.73
N GLN A 472 -53.79 -49.95 32.89
CA GLN A 472 -54.03 -49.17 34.11
C GLN A 472 -53.61 -47.69 33.95
N VAL A 473 -52.45 -47.42 33.34
CA VAL A 473 -52.00 -46.06 33.03
C VAL A 473 -52.95 -45.35 32.08
N HIS A 474 -53.53 -46.01 31.07
CA HIS A 474 -54.54 -45.38 30.21
C HIS A 474 -55.85 -45.08 30.96
N THR A 475 -56.28 -45.91 31.92
CA THR A 475 -57.43 -45.56 32.78
C THR A 475 -57.16 -44.40 33.74
N LEU A 476 -55.89 -44.16 34.11
CA LEU A 476 -55.47 -43.00 34.89
C LEU A 476 -55.27 -41.74 34.02
N LEU A 477 -54.74 -41.87 32.81
CA LEU A 477 -54.50 -40.74 31.91
C LEU A 477 -55.82 -40.09 31.44
N GLY A 478 -56.90 -40.88 31.32
CA GLY A 478 -58.26 -40.38 31.13
C GLY A 478 -58.86 -39.62 32.33
N ARG A 479 -58.18 -39.62 33.48
CA ARG A 479 -58.62 -39.00 34.75
C ARG A 479 -57.97 -37.64 35.03
N GLU A 480 -56.83 -37.34 34.41
CA GLU A 480 -55.96 -36.19 34.74
C GLU A 480 -56.00 -35.03 33.72
N ALA A 481 -57.04 -34.94 32.90
CA ALA A 481 -57.22 -33.86 31.91
C ALA A 481 -57.52 -32.45 32.52
N THR A 482 -57.16 -32.20 33.78
CA THR A 482 -57.42 -30.95 34.53
C THR A 482 -56.29 -30.58 35.50
N ALA A 483 -55.06 -30.37 35.00
CA ALA A 483 -53.95 -29.79 35.77
C ALA A 483 -53.07 -28.87 34.89
N ALA A 484 -52.31 -27.96 35.52
CA ALA A 484 -51.54 -26.90 34.85
C ALA A 484 -50.17 -27.36 34.29
N PRO A 485 -49.59 -26.68 33.29
CA PRO A 485 -48.41 -27.17 32.57
C PRO A 485 -47.06 -26.95 33.30
N PRO A 486 -46.06 -27.85 33.12
CA PRO A 486 -44.73 -27.72 33.69
C PRO A 486 -43.79 -26.82 32.84
N GLN A 487 -42.71 -26.35 33.48
CA GLN A 487 -41.83 -25.30 32.95
C GLN A 487 -40.91 -25.73 31.78
N ASP A 488 -40.62 -27.03 31.60
CA ASP A 488 -39.69 -27.57 30.58
C ASP A 488 -40.03 -27.15 29.12
N LEU A 489 -41.31 -26.90 28.84
CA LEU A 489 -41.73 -26.43 27.51
C LEU A 489 -41.31 -24.98 27.21
N LEU A 490 -41.14 -24.12 28.23
CA LEU A 490 -40.72 -22.73 28.04
C LEU A 490 -39.22 -22.64 27.71
N ASP A 491 -38.38 -23.47 28.33
CA ASP A 491 -36.94 -23.51 28.02
C ASP A 491 -36.65 -24.16 26.65
N ARG A 492 -37.50 -25.10 26.21
CA ARG A 492 -37.46 -25.62 24.82
C ARG A 492 -37.90 -24.59 23.78
N LEU A 493 -38.80 -23.67 24.13
CA LEU A 493 -39.19 -22.57 23.25
C LEU A 493 -38.13 -21.44 23.24
N SER A 494 -37.58 -21.07 24.39
CA SER A 494 -36.54 -20.04 24.48
C SER A 494 -35.23 -20.45 23.78
N SER A 495 -34.84 -21.73 23.88
CA SER A 495 -33.71 -22.27 23.12
C SER A 495 -33.96 -22.32 21.61
N LEU A 496 -35.20 -22.56 21.16
CA LEU A 496 -35.59 -22.46 19.75
C LEU A 496 -35.53 -21.01 19.22
N ASP A 497 -36.04 -20.02 19.96
CA ASP A 497 -35.95 -18.62 19.55
C ASP A 497 -34.50 -18.08 19.60
N ASN A 498 -33.68 -18.54 20.56
CA ASN A 498 -32.24 -18.25 20.57
C ASN A 498 -31.52 -18.85 19.35
N LEU A 499 -31.84 -20.10 18.97
CA LEU A 499 -31.30 -20.73 17.76
C LEU A 499 -31.75 -19.97 16.49
N ARG A 500 -33.02 -19.54 16.44
CA ARG A 500 -33.58 -18.73 15.35
C ARG A 500 -32.92 -17.35 15.25
N ALA A 501 -32.64 -16.70 16.38
CA ALA A 501 -31.89 -15.45 16.43
C ALA A 501 -30.44 -15.64 15.94
N SER A 502 -29.79 -16.75 16.33
CA SER A 502 -28.46 -17.11 15.85
C SER A 502 -28.43 -17.37 14.33
N VAL A 503 -29.43 -18.06 13.78
CA VAL A 503 -29.57 -18.24 12.32
C VAL A 503 -29.77 -16.90 11.61
N GLY A 504 -30.62 -16.02 12.15
CA GLY A 504 -30.82 -14.67 11.59
C GLY A 504 -29.56 -13.79 11.65
N GLN A 505 -28.77 -13.92 12.72
CA GLN A 505 -27.46 -13.27 12.85
C GLN A 505 -26.50 -13.77 11.77
N VAL A 506 -26.37 -15.09 11.59
CA VAL A 506 -25.54 -15.71 10.55
C VAL A 506 -26.00 -15.32 9.13
N GLU A 507 -27.31 -15.19 8.88
CA GLU A 507 -27.81 -14.66 7.59
C GLU A 507 -27.36 -13.21 7.38
N SER A 508 -27.40 -12.37 8.42
CA SER A 508 -26.95 -10.99 8.36
C SER A 508 -25.43 -10.87 8.14
N ASP A 509 -24.64 -11.73 8.81
CA ASP A 509 -23.19 -11.76 8.70
C ASP A 509 -22.74 -12.31 7.33
N LEU A 510 -23.46 -13.30 6.77
CA LEU A 510 -23.24 -13.75 5.39
C LEU A 510 -23.48 -12.63 4.38
N LYS A 511 -24.45 -11.74 4.65
CA LYS A 511 -24.84 -10.61 3.80
C LYS A 511 -23.83 -9.46 3.88
N THR A 512 -23.26 -9.19 5.05
CA THR A 512 -22.14 -8.24 5.20
C THR A 512 -20.87 -8.83 4.58
N LEU A 513 -20.58 -10.13 4.76
CA LEU A 513 -19.45 -10.80 4.09
C LEU A 513 -19.55 -10.70 2.57
N ARG A 514 -20.74 -10.95 2.01
CA ARG A 514 -20.98 -10.82 0.56
C ARG A 514 -20.72 -9.39 0.09
N THR A 515 -21.23 -8.40 0.82
CA THR A 515 -21.00 -6.98 0.50
C THR A 515 -19.50 -6.61 0.58
N ALA A 516 -18.76 -7.18 1.54
CA ALA A 516 -17.32 -7.02 1.66
C ALA A 516 -16.57 -7.68 0.48
N VAL A 517 -16.96 -8.89 0.06
CA VAL A 517 -16.40 -9.59 -1.11
C VAL A 517 -16.69 -8.82 -2.40
N ASP A 518 -17.92 -8.35 -2.60
CA ASP A 518 -18.29 -7.52 -3.76
C ASP A 518 -17.45 -6.22 -3.79
N SER A 519 -17.19 -5.62 -2.61
CA SER A 519 -16.29 -4.45 -2.50
C SER A 519 -14.83 -4.80 -2.79
N LEU A 520 -14.35 -5.97 -2.37
CA LEU A 520 -12.98 -6.43 -2.61
C LEU A 520 -12.75 -6.74 -4.09
N VAL A 521 -13.71 -7.38 -4.76
CA VAL A 521 -13.71 -7.58 -6.23
C VAL A 521 -13.68 -6.24 -6.96
N ALA A 522 -14.48 -5.26 -6.53
CA ALA A 522 -14.44 -3.91 -7.09
C ALA A 522 -13.07 -3.22 -6.87
N TYR A 523 -12.39 -3.47 -5.74
CA TYR A 523 -11.00 -3.02 -5.54
C TYR A 523 -10.00 -3.79 -6.40
N SER A 524 -10.15 -5.10 -6.60
CA SER A 524 -9.28 -5.91 -7.48
C SER A 524 -9.33 -5.42 -8.93
N VAL A 525 -10.53 -5.24 -9.50
CA VAL A 525 -10.71 -4.67 -10.85
C VAL A 525 -10.11 -3.26 -10.95
N LYS A 526 -10.15 -2.47 -9.86
CA LYS A 526 -9.56 -1.14 -9.80
C LYS A 526 -8.03 -1.15 -9.68
N ILE A 527 -7.45 -2.17 -9.05
CA ILE A 527 -6.00 -2.42 -9.03
C ILE A 527 -5.53 -2.84 -10.43
N GLU A 528 -6.21 -3.80 -11.07
CA GLU A 528 -5.96 -4.23 -12.45
C GLU A 528 -6.08 -3.06 -13.45
N THR A 529 -7.08 -2.18 -13.27
CA THR A 529 -7.21 -0.95 -14.06
C THR A 529 -6.02 0.00 -13.85
N ASN A 530 -5.54 0.15 -12.61
CA ASN A 530 -4.36 0.99 -12.31
C ASN A 530 -3.06 0.38 -12.86
N GLU A 531 -2.92 -0.94 -12.84
CA GLU A 531 -1.78 -1.68 -13.39
C GLU A 531 -1.68 -1.51 -14.91
N ASN A 532 -2.80 -1.67 -15.64
CA ASN A 532 -2.87 -1.38 -17.07
C ASN A 532 -2.52 0.08 -17.41
N ASN A 533 -2.95 1.04 -16.58
CA ASN A 533 -2.57 2.46 -16.73
C ASN A 533 -1.07 2.70 -16.46
N LEU A 534 -0.48 1.98 -15.50
CA LEU A 534 0.95 2.07 -15.17
C LEU A 534 1.82 1.48 -16.28
N GLU A 535 1.44 0.32 -16.82
CA GLU A 535 2.08 -0.30 -17.99
C GLU A 535 2.01 0.63 -19.22
N SER A 536 0.86 1.29 -19.43
CA SER A 536 0.68 2.29 -20.49
C SER A 536 1.58 3.52 -20.30
N ALA A 537 1.69 4.04 -19.07
CA ALA A 537 2.56 5.17 -18.74
C ALA A 537 4.06 4.82 -18.87
N LYS A 538 4.43 3.57 -18.54
CA LYS A 538 5.77 3.01 -18.72
C LYS A 538 6.13 2.85 -20.20
N GLY A 539 5.18 2.46 -21.05
CA GLY A 539 5.34 2.47 -22.51
C GLY A 539 5.65 3.87 -23.04
N LEU A 540 4.86 4.87 -22.67
CA LEU A 540 5.09 6.27 -23.05
C LEU A 540 6.43 6.83 -22.53
N LEU A 541 6.92 6.35 -21.39
CA LEU A 541 8.23 6.73 -20.86
C LEU A 541 9.39 6.17 -21.72
N GLU A 542 9.27 4.91 -22.17
CA GLU A 542 10.26 4.28 -23.04
C GLU A 542 10.22 4.89 -24.46
N ASP A 543 9.04 5.24 -24.98
CA ASP A 543 8.91 6.02 -26.23
C ASP A 543 9.60 7.40 -26.13
N LEU A 544 9.36 8.13 -25.03
CA LEU A 544 10.01 9.42 -24.77
C LEU A 544 11.54 9.28 -24.65
N ARG A 545 12.01 8.20 -24.04
CA ARG A 545 13.44 7.86 -23.95
C ARG A 545 14.03 7.54 -25.32
N ASN A 546 13.36 6.74 -26.14
CA ASN A 546 13.78 6.44 -27.51
C ASN A 546 13.88 7.72 -28.37
N ASP A 547 12.94 8.66 -28.24
CA ASP A 547 13.03 9.93 -28.96
C ASP A 547 14.10 10.89 -28.39
N LEU A 548 14.44 10.79 -27.09
CA LEU A 548 15.57 11.50 -26.47
C LEU A 548 16.92 10.95 -26.95
N ASP A 549 17.12 9.64 -26.96
CA ASP A 549 18.33 8.99 -27.48
C ASP A 549 18.49 9.31 -28.98
N ARG A 550 17.38 9.29 -29.72
CA ARG A 550 17.32 9.71 -31.14
C ARG A 550 17.52 11.22 -31.34
N LEU A 551 17.30 12.06 -30.32
CA LEU A 551 17.67 13.48 -30.35
C LEU A 551 19.16 13.65 -30.08
N PHE A 552 19.75 12.91 -29.13
CA PHE A 552 21.19 12.88 -28.88
C PHE A 552 21.99 12.55 -30.14
N VAL A 553 21.65 11.46 -30.84
CA VAL A 553 22.30 11.06 -32.09
C VAL A 553 22.17 12.13 -33.20
N LYS A 554 21.08 12.91 -33.23
CA LYS A 554 20.94 14.05 -34.15
C LYS A 554 21.82 15.23 -33.76
N VAL A 555 21.95 15.53 -32.46
CA VAL A 555 22.79 16.62 -31.95
C VAL A 555 24.27 16.32 -32.15
N GLU A 556 24.70 15.09 -31.86
CA GLU A 556 26.04 14.59 -32.12
C GLU A 556 26.40 14.70 -33.61
N LYS A 557 25.51 14.24 -34.50
CA LYS A 557 25.64 14.35 -35.97
C LYS A 557 25.51 15.77 -36.53
N ILE A 558 25.15 16.75 -35.71
CA ILE A 558 25.27 18.19 -36.02
C ILE A 558 26.64 18.69 -35.55
N HIS A 559 27.10 18.28 -34.36
CA HIS A 559 28.41 18.63 -33.81
C HIS A 559 29.57 18.11 -34.69
N GLU A 560 29.46 16.90 -35.26
CA GLU A 560 30.43 16.35 -36.22
C GLU A 560 30.54 17.13 -37.56
N LYS A 561 29.68 18.14 -37.79
CA LYS A 561 29.57 18.88 -39.06
C LYS A 561 29.89 20.37 -38.95
N VAL A 562 30.31 20.84 -37.77
CA VAL A 562 30.63 22.24 -37.46
C VAL A 562 32.13 22.37 -37.23
#